data_AF-A0AAV5J4G3-F1
#
_entry.id   AF-A0AAV5J4G3-F1
#
_cell.length_a   1.000
_cell.length_b   1.000
_cell.length_c   1.000
_cell.angle_alpha   90.00
_cell.angle_beta   90.00
_cell.angle_gamma   90.00
#
_symmetry.space_group_name_H-M   'P 1'
#
loop_
_entity.id
_entity.type
_entity.pdbx_description
1 polymer ?
#
loop_
_entity_poly.entity_id
_entity_poly.type
_entity_poly.pdbx_seq_one_letter_code
_entity_poly.pdbx_strand_id
1 'polypeptide(L)'
;MANTWRRDNNKAARLLSSKPLVSFLILTLSLYVTFTYLSTSSSSIAVNTIHREQAHKFPIPPFDCHSSRQAAPIIANTVENLKYPFIYSLADLGSLPEKPHKNIVRLLKGKPFRKPDISATIQELLEARSRNAFVVDVGANVGMASFAAAVMGFRVLAFEPVFENLQRICDGIWFNRVRELMTVFEAAASDRNGNITFHKLVGRLDNSAVSATGAKLAFKSNEEIAIQVRSIPLDDVIPESETVLLLKIDVQGWEYHVLKGAKKLLSRKKSEAPYLIYEEDERLLQASNSSAKEIREFLYGVGYTHCTQHGTDAHCTKS
;
A
#
# COMPACT_ATOMS: atom_id res chain seq x y z
N MET A 1 9.90 79.11 8.37
CA MET A 1 11.14 78.39 8.00
C MET A 1 10.75 77.33 7.00
N ALA A 2 11.21 77.48 5.77
CA ALA A 2 10.65 76.89 4.57
C ALA A 2 11.63 75.93 3.89
N ASN A 3 11.05 74.95 3.17
CA ASN A 3 11.60 74.22 2.02
C ASN A 3 12.79 73.28 2.24
N THR A 4 12.54 71.98 2.04
CA THR A 4 13.25 71.15 1.04
C THR A 4 12.62 69.75 0.95
N TRP A 5 11.53 69.63 0.18
CA TRP A 5 11.19 68.36 -0.49
C TRP A 5 11.54 68.54 -1.95
N ARG A 6 12.76 68.14 -2.34
CA ARG A 6 13.20 68.11 -3.74
C ARG A 6 12.77 66.79 -4.33
N ARG A 7 11.90 66.88 -5.33
CA ARG A 7 11.27 65.79 -6.07
C ARG A 7 12.27 65.27 -7.10
N ASP A 8 12.92 64.13 -6.84
CA ASP A 8 13.77 63.44 -7.82
C ASP A 8 12.92 62.67 -8.85
N ASN A 9 12.18 63.42 -9.67
CA ASN A 9 11.61 62.89 -10.92
C ASN A 9 12.70 62.89 -11.99
N ASN A 10 13.51 61.83 -12.10
CA ASN A 10 14.22 61.51 -13.37
C ASN A 10 14.95 60.15 -13.44
N LYS A 11 14.64 59.15 -12.59
CA LYS A 11 15.24 57.79 -12.70
C LYS A 11 14.29 56.67 -13.12
N ALA A 12 13.01 56.95 -13.37
CA ALA A 12 12.02 55.93 -13.75
C ALA A 12 11.94 55.66 -15.27
N ALA A 13 12.58 56.45 -16.13
CA ALA A 13 12.39 56.39 -17.58
C ALA A 13 13.50 55.64 -18.37
N ARG A 14 14.27 54.75 -17.73
CA ARG A 14 15.30 53.92 -18.42
C ARG A 14 15.11 52.40 -18.29
N LEU A 15 14.03 51.93 -17.67
CA LEU A 15 13.74 50.50 -17.51
C LEU A 15 12.98 49.87 -18.69
N LEU A 16 12.62 50.65 -19.71
CA LEU A 16 11.94 50.19 -20.92
C LEU A 16 12.79 50.50 -22.17
N SER A 17 14.00 49.93 -22.23
CA SER A 17 14.69 49.78 -23.52
C SER A 17 14.34 48.42 -24.11
N SER A 18 14.19 48.33 -25.43
CA SER A 18 13.75 47.10 -26.12
C SER A 18 14.71 45.93 -25.96
N LYS A 19 16.00 46.19 -25.71
CA LYS A 19 17.06 45.17 -25.62
C LYS A 19 16.89 44.19 -24.44
N PRO A 20 16.71 44.61 -23.18
CA PRO A 20 16.47 43.68 -22.06
C PRO A 20 15.15 42.91 -22.17
N LEU A 21 14.10 43.52 -22.74
CA LEU A 21 12.81 42.85 -22.98
C LEU A 21 12.92 41.73 -24.01
N VAL A 22 13.60 41.99 -25.14
CA VAL A 22 13.87 40.97 -26.16
C VAL A 22 14.76 39.86 -25.62
N SER A 23 15.78 40.20 -24.83
CA SER A 23 16.64 39.19 -24.16
C SER A 23 15.84 38.30 -23.20
N PHE A 24 14.89 38.86 -22.46
CA PHE A 24 14.03 38.09 -21.56
C PHE A 24 13.10 37.15 -22.32
N LEU A 25 12.53 37.62 -23.44
CA LEU A 25 11.66 36.84 -24.32
C LEU A 25 12.39 35.69 -25.02
N ILE A 26 13.64 35.90 -25.42
CA ILE A 26 14.48 34.84 -26.01
C ILE A 26 14.83 33.80 -24.94
N LEU A 27 15.13 34.22 -23.72
CA LEU A 27 15.44 33.30 -22.62
C LEU A 27 14.22 32.45 -22.22
N THR A 28 13.03 33.05 -22.14
CA THR A 28 11.79 32.31 -21.83
C THR A 28 11.41 31.35 -22.95
N LEU A 29 11.57 31.76 -24.23
CA LEU A 29 11.34 30.88 -25.36
C LEU A 29 12.35 29.72 -25.40
N SER A 30 13.63 29.99 -25.10
CA SER A 30 14.66 28.94 -25.01
C SER A 30 14.37 27.96 -23.88
N LEU A 31 13.90 28.43 -22.72
CA LEU A 31 13.48 27.58 -21.60
C LEU A 31 12.24 26.76 -21.93
N TYR A 32 11.29 27.35 -22.67
CA TYR A 32 10.11 26.63 -23.13
C TYR A 32 10.48 25.52 -24.13
N VAL A 33 11.34 25.82 -25.10
CA VAL A 33 11.79 24.84 -26.10
C VAL A 33 12.59 23.72 -25.43
N THR A 34 13.52 24.00 -24.52
CA THR A 34 14.25 22.95 -23.80
C THR A 34 13.31 22.11 -22.93
N PHE A 35 12.32 22.72 -22.28
CA PHE A 35 11.33 21.98 -21.50
C PHE A 35 10.48 21.07 -22.38
N THR A 36 10.00 21.55 -23.54
CA THR A 36 9.26 20.72 -24.51
C THR A 36 10.13 19.59 -25.07
N TYR A 37 11.40 19.86 -25.38
CA TYR A 37 12.33 18.85 -25.90
C TYR A 37 12.62 17.77 -24.85
N LEU A 38 12.87 18.16 -23.60
CA LEU A 38 13.10 17.25 -22.47
C LEU A 38 11.84 16.43 -22.11
N SER A 39 10.65 17.01 -22.28
CA SER A 39 9.39 16.27 -22.04
C SER A 39 9.02 15.36 -23.21
N THR A 40 9.46 15.65 -24.45
CA THR A 40 9.36 14.70 -25.57
C THR A 40 10.43 13.62 -25.55
N SER A 41 11.58 13.86 -24.90
CA SER A 41 12.66 12.89 -24.76
C SER A 41 12.52 11.98 -23.54
N SER A 42 11.33 11.87 -22.94
CA SER A 42 11.06 10.70 -22.10
C SER A 42 11.08 9.49 -23.02
N SER A 43 12.24 8.84 -23.11
CA SER A 43 12.32 7.46 -23.55
C SER A 43 11.32 6.69 -22.71
N SER A 44 10.14 6.45 -23.28
CA SER A 44 9.24 5.43 -22.79
C SER A 44 10.10 4.19 -22.68
N ILE A 45 10.34 3.73 -21.45
CA ILE A 45 10.69 2.34 -21.26
C ILE A 45 9.51 1.63 -21.87
N ALA A 46 9.67 1.17 -23.11
CA ALA A 46 8.76 0.28 -23.76
C ALA A 46 8.82 -0.99 -22.91
N VAL A 47 8.00 -1.02 -21.87
CA VAL A 47 7.56 -2.27 -21.28
C VAL A 47 6.87 -2.95 -22.44
N ASN A 48 7.60 -3.87 -23.06
CA ASN A 48 7.08 -4.69 -24.15
C ASN A 48 5.71 -5.21 -23.70
N THR A 49 4.66 -4.65 -24.29
CA THR A 49 3.30 -5.14 -24.23
C THR A 49 3.25 -6.47 -24.97
N ILE A 50 3.85 -7.49 -24.36
CA ILE A 50 3.74 -8.88 -24.75
C ILE A 50 3.21 -9.58 -23.51
N HIS A 51 1.88 -9.61 -23.42
CA HIS A 51 1.03 -10.69 -22.91
C HIS A 51 -0.35 -10.12 -22.61
N ARG A 52 -1.13 -9.92 -23.68
CA ARG A 52 -2.58 -9.79 -23.61
C ARG A 52 -3.21 -10.97 -24.33
N GLU A 53 -3.04 -12.17 -23.77
CA GLU A 53 -3.83 -13.34 -24.15
C GLU A 53 -4.23 -14.07 -22.86
N GLN A 54 -5.55 -14.11 -22.64
CA GLN A 54 -6.26 -14.56 -21.43
C GLN A 54 -6.08 -13.68 -20.19
N ALA A 55 -6.79 -12.54 -20.16
CA ALA A 55 -7.08 -11.89 -18.89
C ALA A 55 -7.87 -12.87 -18.01
N HIS A 56 -7.20 -13.46 -17.03
CA HIS A 56 -7.84 -14.29 -16.02
C HIS A 56 -9.03 -13.51 -15.44
N LYS A 57 -10.25 -14.03 -15.64
CA LYS A 57 -11.43 -13.44 -15.04
C LYS A 57 -11.44 -13.84 -13.57
N PHE A 58 -11.10 -12.89 -12.71
CA PHE A 58 -11.28 -13.06 -11.27
C PHE A 58 -12.76 -13.32 -10.95
N PRO A 59 -13.07 -14.13 -9.93
CA PRO A 59 -14.45 -14.40 -9.50
C PRO A 59 -15.18 -13.14 -9.00
N ILE A 60 -14.42 -12.13 -8.57
CA ILE A 60 -14.91 -10.80 -8.23
C ILE A 60 -14.16 -9.74 -9.05
N PRO A 61 -14.83 -8.67 -9.48
CA PRO A 61 -14.14 -7.60 -10.20
C PRO A 61 -13.12 -6.92 -9.26
N PRO A 62 -11.93 -6.55 -9.77
CA PRO A 62 -11.03 -5.67 -9.03
C PRO A 62 -11.70 -4.33 -8.70
N PHE A 63 -11.30 -3.74 -7.58
CA PHE A 63 -11.77 -2.42 -7.15
C PHE A 63 -11.28 -1.35 -8.13
N ASP A 64 -12.19 -0.51 -8.62
CA ASP A 64 -11.87 0.52 -9.60
C ASP A 64 -11.32 1.79 -8.93
N CYS A 65 -9.99 1.80 -8.75
CA CYS A 65 -9.28 2.95 -8.23
C CYS A 65 -9.41 4.23 -9.06
N HIS A 66 -9.79 4.17 -10.35
CA HIS A 66 -10.00 5.39 -11.16
C HIS A 66 -11.29 6.09 -10.80
N SER A 67 -12.32 5.30 -10.45
CA SER A 67 -13.60 5.82 -9.99
C SER A 67 -13.61 6.22 -8.52
N SER A 68 -12.60 5.79 -7.76
CA SER A 68 -12.47 6.07 -6.32
C SER A 68 -12.26 7.57 -6.07
N ARG A 69 -13.24 8.22 -5.45
CA ARG A 69 -13.13 9.62 -5.04
C ARG A 69 -12.16 9.74 -3.87
N GLN A 70 -11.39 10.82 -3.85
CA GLN A 70 -10.59 11.20 -2.69
C GLN A 70 -11.51 11.63 -1.53
N ALA A 71 -11.40 10.96 -0.37
CA ALA A 71 -12.23 11.26 0.81
C ALA A 71 -11.72 12.42 1.67
N ALA A 72 -10.41 12.69 1.68
CA ALA A 72 -9.78 13.67 2.55
C ALA A 72 -8.55 14.29 1.86
N PRO A 73 -8.07 15.48 2.31
CA PRO A 73 -6.79 16.01 1.84
C PRO A 73 -5.67 14.97 2.00
N ILE A 74 -4.91 14.75 0.93
CA ILE A 74 -3.83 13.77 0.95
C ILE A 74 -2.58 14.42 1.55
N ILE A 75 -2.05 13.79 2.60
CA ILE A 75 -0.72 14.07 3.12
C ILE A 75 0.17 12.87 2.78
N ALA A 76 1.00 13.02 1.75
CA ALA A 76 1.89 11.96 1.30
C ALA A 76 3.36 12.36 1.43
N ASN A 77 4.21 11.40 1.75
CA ASN A 77 5.66 11.57 1.75
C ASN A 77 6.37 10.25 1.43
N THR A 78 7.65 10.32 1.11
CA THR A 78 8.48 9.14 0.92
C THR A 78 8.70 8.40 2.24
N VAL A 79 8.78 7.07 2.17
CA VAL A 79 9.18 6.22 3.29
C VAL A 79 10.71 6.22 3.40
N GLU A 80 11.25 6.53 4.58
CA GLU A 80 12.70 6.63 4.76
C GLU A 80 13.42 5.28 4.70
N ASN A 81 14.67 5.28 4.23
CA ASN A 81 15.64 4.19 4.36
C ASN A 81 15.21 2.84 3.74
N LEU A 82 14.42 2.88 2.66
CA LEU A 82 14.18 1.72 1.80
C LEU A 82 15.07 1.76 0.58
N LYS A 83 15.50 0.59 0.11
CA LYS A 83 16.30 0.47 -1.11
C LYS A 83 15.50 0.88 -2.35
N TYR A 84 14.21 0.51 -2.37
CA TYR A 84 13.23 0.96 -3.35
C TYR A 84 12.23 1.89 -2.63
N PRO A 85 12.50 3.20 -2.55
CA PRO A 85 11.62 4.12 -1.85
C PRO A 85 10.28 4.24 -2.56
N PHE A 86 9.21 4.41 -1.78
CA PHE A 86 7.86 4.65 -2.28
C PHE A 86 7.19 5.77 -1.50
N ILE A 87 6.18 6.38 -2.12
CA ILE A 87 5.33 7.40 -1.54
C ILE A 87 4.17 6.71 -0.83
N TYR A 88 3.91 7.12 0.40
CA TYR A 88 2.76 6.65 1.16
C TYR A 88 1.90 7.83 1.59
N SER A 89 0.58 7.68 1.51
CA SER A 89 -0.42 8.67 1.91
C SER A 89 -0.96 8.36 3.31
N LEU A 90 -0.85 9.32 4.22
CA LEU A 90 -1.51 9.26 5.53
C LEU A 90 -2.85 9.98 5.47
N ALA A 91 -3.86 9.35 6.07
CA ALA A 91 -5.11 10.01 6.37
C ALA A 91 -5.42 10.05 7.88
N ASP A 92 -4.76 9.25 8.70
CA ASP A 92 -4.82 9.45 10.15
C ASP A 92 -3.99 10.70 10.49
N LEU A 93 -4.71 11.80 10.66
CA LEU A 93 -4.11 13.05 11.08
C LEU A 93 -3.73 13.02 12.58
N GLY A 94 -4.16 11.99 13.31
CA GLY A 94 -4.32 12.03 14.75
C GLY A 94 -5.41 13.03 15.14
N SER A 95 -5.47 13.36 16.42
CA SER A 95 -6.37 14.41 16.92
C SER A 95 -5.70 15.76 16.71
N LEU A 96 -5.72 16.31 15.48
CA LEU A 96 -5.16 17.64 15.26
C LEU A 96 -6.00 18.73 15.95
N PRO A 97 -5.36 19.77 16.51
CA PRO A 97 -3.91 19.98 16.62
C PRO A 97 -3.28 19.34 17.87
N GLU A 98 -4.07 18.75 18.76
CA GLU A 98 -3.70 18.32 20.11
C GLU A 98 -2.68 17.17 20.14
N LYS A 99 -2.91 16.15 19.31
CA LYS A 99 -2.11 14.92 19.22
C LYS A 99 -1.96 14.49 17.75
N PRO A 100 -1.16 15.23 16.94
CA PRO A 100 -0.86 14.84 15.57
C PRO A 100 -0.25 13.44 15.49
N HIS A 101 -0.57 12.70 14.43
CA HIS A 101 0.11 11.45 14.15
C HIS A 101 1.63 11.65 13.99
N LYS A 102 2.46 10.70 14.46
CA LYS A 102 3.93 10.84 14.52
C LYS A 102 4.54 11.19 13.16
N ASN A 103 4.01 10.63 12.08
CA ASN A 103 4.50 10.89 10.73
C ASN A 103 4.16 12.31 10.22
N ILE A 104 3.07 12.92 10.70
CA ILE A 104 2.79 14.35 10.41
C ILE A 104 3.80 15.24 11.11
N VAL A 105 4.09 14.97 12.39
CA VAL A 105 5.11 15.71 13.13
C VAL A 105 6.47 15.62 12.41
N ARG A 106 6.79 14.48 11.81
CA ARG A 106 7.99 14.30 10.98
C ARG A 106 7.94 15.11 9.70
N LEU A 107 6.84 15.06 8.96
CA LEU A 107 6.66 15.84 7.73
C LEU A 107 6.82 17.34 7.99
N LEU A 108 6.18 17.87 9.04
CA LEU A 108 6.31 19.28 9.43
C LEU A 108 7.75 19.68 9.77
N LYS A 109 8.60 18.70 10.12
CA LYS A 109 10.04 18.87 10.34
C LYS A 109 10.89 18.60 9.09
N GLY A 110 10.26 18.46 7.91
CA GLY A 110 10.92 18.14 6.65
C GLY A 110 11.49 16.72 6.58
N LYS A 111 11.05 15.80 7.45
CA LYS A 111 11.56 14.43 7.51
C LYS A 111 10.61 13.47 6.78
N PRO A 112 11.14 12.42 6.11
CA PRO A 112 10.30 11.40 5.50
C PRO A 112 9.54 10.59 6.57
N PHE A 113 8.58 9.79 6.14
CA PHE A 113 7.82 8.92 7.05
C PHE A 113 8.69 7.80 7.60
N ARG A 114 8.37 7.36 8.82
CA ARG A 114 9.11 6.28 9.48
C ARG A 114 9.03 5.02 8.63
N LYS A 115 10.18 4.36 8.46
CA LYS A 115 10.28 3.06 7.81
C LYS A 115 9.44 2.01 8.57
N PRO A 116 8.46 1.36 7.92
CA PRO A 116 7.86 0.14 8.46
C PRO A 116 8.82 -1.03 8.25
N ASP A 117 8.99 -1.86 9.28
CA ASP A 117 9.91 -3.00 9.22
C ASP A 117 9.49 -3.99 8.13
N ILE A 118 8.18 -4.26 7.99
CA ILE A 118 7.64 -5.13 6.94
C ILE A 118 8.02 -4.71 5.51
N SER A 119 8.09 -3.41 5.22
CA SER A 119 8.45 -2.91 3.89
C SER A 119 9.90 -3.23 3.55
N ALA A 120 10.82 -3.15 4.53
CA ALA A 120 12.22 -3.51 4.32
C ALA A 120 12.34 -5.03 4.11
N THR A 121 11.69 -5.82 4.97
CA THR A 121 11.68 -7.28 4.88
C THR A 121 11.15 -7.79 3.54
N ILE A 122 10.07 -7.19 3.02
CA ILE A 122 9.54 -7.53 1.69
C ILE A 122 10.57 -7.23 0.60
N GLN A 123 11.23 -6.07 0.63
CA GLN A 123 12.23 -5.72 -0.38
C GLN A 123 13.44 -6.66 -0.34
N GLU A 124 13.90 -7.03 0.85
CA GLU A 124 15.01 -7.97 1.03
C GLU A 124 14.66 -9.38 0.50
N LEU A 125 13.46 -9.89 0.82
CA LEU A 125 13.00 -11.22 0.37
C LEU A 125 12.84 -11.30 -1.16
N LEU A 126 12.43 -10.19 -1.78
CA LEU A 126 12.10 -10.13 -3.20
C LEU A 126 13.26 -9.71 -4.10
N GLU A 127 14.32 -9.12 -3.54
CA GLU A 127 15.46 -8.54 -4.27
C GLU A 127 15.90 -9.42 -5.46
N ALA A 128 16.25 -10.69 -5.17
CA ALA A 128 16.81 -11.63 -6.12
C ALA A 128 15.76 -12.53 -6.84
N ARG A 129 14.46 -12.19 -6.76
CA ARG A 129 13.37 -13.02 -7.33
C ARG A 129 12.94 -12.56 -8.73
N SER A 130 12.46 -13.49 -9.56
CA SER A 130 11.89 -13.14 -10.86
C SER A 130 10.63 -12.29 -10.70
N ARG A 131 10.48 -11.25 -11.53
CA ARG A 131 9.31 -10.36 -11.50
C ARG A 131 8.05 -10.96 -12.14
N ASN A 132 8.15 -12.14 -12.76
CA ASN A 132 7.02 -12.85 -13.36
C ASN A 132 6.28 -13.73 -12.34
N ALA A 133 5.88 -13.15 -11.21
CA ALA A 133 5.12 -13.82 -10.17
C ALA A 133 4.36 -12.80 -9.32
N PHE A 134 3.35 -13.27 -8.59
CA PHE A 134 2.57 -12.46 -7.67
C PHE A 134 3.20 -12.35 -6.28
N VAL A 135 3.01 -11.19 -5.67
CA VAL A 135 2.98 -11.00 -4.23
C VAL A 135 1.52 -10.84 -3.81
N VAL A 136 1.10 -11.53 -2.77
CA VAL A 136 -0.27 -11.47 -2.25
C VAL A 136 -0.22 -10.80 -0.88
N ASP A 137 -0.94 -9.69 -0.74
CA ASP A 137 -1.04 -8.89 0.49
C ASP A 137 -2.48 -8.96 1.00
N VAL A 138 -2.70 -9.77 2.04
CA VAL A 138 -4.01 -9.91 2.70
C VAL A 138 -4.05 -9.03 3.94
N GLY A 139 -5.14 -8.24 4.03
CA GLY A 139 -5.21 -7.13 4.98
C GLY A 139 -4.21 -6.06 4.56
N ALA A 140 -4.32 -5.63 3.29
CA ALA A 140 -3.40 -4.65 2.72
C ALA A 140 -3.47 -3.30 3.47
N ASN A 141 -4.57 -3.04 4.18
CA ASN A 141 -4.80 -1.84 4.96
C ASN A 141 -4.54 -0.62 4.08
N VAL A 142 -3.54 0.18 4.42
CA VAL A 142 -3.17 1.39 3.69
C VAL A 142 -2.12 1.15 2.59
N GLY A 143 -1.73 -0.09 2.33
CA GLY A 143 -0.90 -0.51 1.19
C GLY A 143 0.61 -0.56 1.44
N MET A 144 1.10 -0.50 2.69
CA MET A 144 2.56 -0.45 2.97
C MET A 144 3.33 -1.66 2.42
N ALA A 145 2.80 -2.87 2.59
CA ALA A 145 3.42 -4.09 2.08
C ALA A 145 3.27 -4.18 0.56
N SER A 146 2.06 -3.92 0.06
CA SER A 146 1.76 -3.82 -1.37
C SER A 146 2.71 -2.89 -2.14
N PHE A 147 2.90 -1.64 -1.70
CA PHE A 147 3.77 -0.68 -2.40
C PHE A 147 5.24 -1.06 -2.31
N ALA A 148 5.69 -1.65 -1.20
CA ALA A 148 7.06 -2.12 -1.05
C ALA A 148 7.42 -3.16 -2.14
N ALA A 149 6.48 -4.03 -2.51
CA ALA A 149 6.66 -4.97 -3.61
C ALA A 149 6.45 -4.33 -4.99
N ALA A 150 5.38 -3.54 -5.16
CA ALA A 150 5.00 -2.99 -6.46
C ALA A 150 6.08 -2.06 -7.04
N VAL A 151 6.72 -1.21 -6.23
CA VAL A 151 7.79 -0.32 -6.69
C VAL A 151 9.08 -1.05 -7.12
N MET A 152 9.21 -2.33 -6.77
CA MET A 152 10.28 -3.20 -7.28
C MET A 152 9.93 -3.89 -8.60
N GLY A 153 8.71 -3.68 -9.12
CA GLY A 153 8.22 -4.26 -10.36
C GLY A 153 7.44 -5.57 -10.22
N PHE A 154 7.04 -5.97 -9.01
CA PHE A 154 6.20 -7.18 -8.81
C PHE A 154 4.73 -6.89 -9.04
N ARG A 155 4.01 -7.86 -9.59
CA ARG A 155 2.54 -7.83 -9.60
C ARG A 155 2.03 -8.15 -8.19
N VAL A 156 1.05 -7.40 -7.72
CA VAL A 156 0.50 -7.51 -6.38
C VAL A 156 -1.01 -7.76 -6.46
N LEU A 157 -1.48 -8.76 -5.71
CA LEU A 157 -2.89 -8.95 -5.40
C LEU A 157 -3.12 -8.49 -3.96
N ALA A 158 -3.83 -7.37 -3.80
CA ALA A 158 -4.12 -6.77 -2.50
C ALA A 158 -5.58 -7.01 -2.11
N PHE A 159 -5.81 -7.53 -0.92
CA PHE A 159 -7.15 -7.76 -0.36
C PHE A 159 -7.38 -6.85 0.84
N GLU A 160 -8.35 -5.95 0.72
CA GLU A 160 -8.71 -5.00 1.77
C GLU A 160 -10.22 -4.75 1.75
N PRO A 161 -10.95 -5.10 2.82
CA PRO A 161 -12.40 -4.94 2.85
C PRO A 161 -12.87 -3.53 3.25
N VAL A 162 -12.02 -2.70 3.85
CA VAL A 162 -12.43 -1.38 4.36
C VAL A 162 -12.29 -0.32 3.27
N PHE A 163 -13.42 0.29 2.88
CA PHE A 163 -13.48 1.27 1.80
C PHE A 163 -12.51 2.44 1.97
N GLU A 164 -12.37 2.99 3.18
CA GLU A 164 -11.46 4.12 3.39
C GLU A 164 -9.99 3.72 3.20
N ASN A 165 -9.64 2.46 3.47
CA ASN A 165 -8.32 1.91 3.23
C ASN A 165 -8.08 1.67 1.74
N LEU A 166 -9.10 1.18 1.02
CA LEU A 166 -9.07 1.09 -0.43
C LEU A 166 -8.79 2.45 -1.09
N GLN A 167 -9.43 3.53 -0.62
CA GLN A 167 -9.16 4.88 -1.13
C GLN A 167 -7.68 5.27 -1.01
N ARG A 168 -7.03 4.89 0.10
CA ARG A 168 -5.59 5.15 0.33
C ARG A 168 -4.70 4.30 -0.56
N ILE A 169 -5.07 3.03 -0.76
CA ILE A 169 -4.38 2.16 -1.70
C ILE A 169 -4.47 2.80 -3.10
N CYS A 170 -5.62 3.32 -3.50
CA CYS A 170 -5.79 3.99 -4.80
C CYS A 170 -4.93 5.26 -4.93
N ASP A 171 -4.88 6.09 -3.88
CA ASP A 171 -3.99 7.25 -3.82
C ASP A 171 -2.53 6.82 -3.99
N GLY A 172 -2.09 5.80 -3.26
CA GLY A 172 -0.72 5.29 -3.36
C GLY A 172 -0.41 4.62 -4.71
N ILE A 173 -1.38 3.96 -5.34
CA ILE A 173 -1.24 3.45 -6.72
C ILE A 173 -0.94 4.59 -7.67
N TRP A 174 -1.66 5.69 -7.54
CA TRP A 174 -1.44 6.89 -8.35
C TRP A 174 -0.07 7.52 -8.10
N PHE A 175 0.29 7.78 -6.83
CA PHE A 175 1.56 8.43 -6.49
C PHE A 175 2.78 7.62 -6.87
N ASN A 176 2.72 6.29 -6.75
CA ASN A 176 3.83 5.40 -7.08
C ASN A 176 3.86 4.98 -8.55
N ARG A 177 2.84 5.32 -9.35
CA ARG A 177 2.71 4.93 -10.77
C ARG A 177 2.75 3.42 -10.99
N VAL A 178 2.15 2.66 -10.08
CA VAL A 178 2.17 1.19 -10.06
C VAL A 178 0.84 0.56 -10.52
N ARG A 179 0.02 1.31 -11.26
CA ARG A 179 -1.32 0.87 -11.71
C ARG A 179 -1.29 -0.51 -12.37
N GLU A 180 -0.39 -0.72 -13.32
CA GLU A 180 -0.31 -1.97 -14.09
C GLU A 180 0.21 -3.17 -13.27
N LEU A 181 0.72 -2.90 -12.06
CA LEU A 181 1.26 -3.92 -11.15
C LEU A 181 0.29 -4.25 -10.02
N MET A 182 -0.72 -3.42 -9.76
CA MET A 182 -1.58 -3.54 -8.59
C MET A 182 -2.99 -3.97 -9.00
N THR A 183 -3.44 -5.12 -8.49
CA THR A 183 -4.84 -5.54 -8.53
C THR A 183 -5.38 -5.54 -7.11
N VAL A 184 -6.43 -4.78 -6.85
CA VAL A 184 -7.00 -4.59 -5.51
C VAL A 184 -8.39 -5.21 -5.46
N PHE A 185 -8.72 -5.89 -4.37
CA PHE A 185 -10.03 -6.50 -4.13
C PHE A 185 -10.67 -5.92 -2.87
N GLU A 186 -11.87 -5.36 -3.02
CA GLU A 186 -12.77 -5.02 -1.91
C GLU A 186 -13.39 -6.30 -1.33
N ALA A 187 -12.57 -7.06 -0.62
CA ALA A 187 -12.97 -8.31 0.01
C ALA A 187 -12.01 -8.68 1.14
N ALA A 188 -12.55 -9.33 2.17
CA ALA A 188 -11.77 -10.05 3.16
C ALA A 188 -11.42 -11.44 2.61
N ALA A 189 -10.15 -11.82 2.62
CA ALA A 189 -9.82 -13.21 2.36
C ALA A 189 -10.31 -14.09 3.53
N SER A 190 -10.87 -15.26 3.25
CA SER A 190 -11.39 -16.17 4.28
C SER A 190 -11.56 -17.59 3.76
N ASP A 191 -12.14 -18.49 4.56
CA ASP A 191 -12.33 -19.90 4.21
C ASP A 191 -13.61 -20.19 3.41
N ARG A 192 -14.40 -19.15 3.12
CA ARG A 192 -15.68 -19.28 2.40
C ARG A 192 -16.06 -18.00 1.65
N ASN A 193 -16.82 -18.20 0.57
CA ASN A 193 -17.53 -17.13 -0.10
C ASN A 193 -18.73 -16.66 0.73
N GLY A 194 -19.01 -15.35 0.70
CA GLY A 194 -20.18 -14.78 1.36
C GLY A 194 -19.93 -13.38 1.88
N ASN A 195 -20.58 -13.04 2.99
CA ASN A 195 -20.30 -11.83 3.75
C ASN A 195 -19.92 -12.22 5.18
N ILE A 196 -18.95 -11.51 5.75
CA ILE A 196 -18.56 -11.61 7.16
C ILE A 196 -18.78 -10.26 7.84
N THR A 197 -19.09 -10.28 9.12
CA THR A 197 -19.14 -9.07 9.95
C THR A 197 -17.72 -8.65 10.28
N PHE A 198 -17.38 -7.41 9.97
CA PHE A 198 -16.14 -6.75 10.36
C PHE A 198 -16.47 -5.72 11.44
N HIS A 199 -15.64 -5.62 12.47
CA HIS A 199 -15.76 -4.64 13.52
C HIS A 199 -14.69 -3.57 13.32
N LYS A 200 -15.15 -2.39 12.90
CA LYS A 200 -14.30 -1.22 12.65
C LYS A 200 -14.45 -0.24 13.80
N LEU A 201 -13.35 0.35 14.26
CA LEU A 201 -13.41 1.43 15.24
C LEU A 201 -13.64 2.79 14.59
N VAL A 202 -14.49 3.59 15.23
CA VAL A 202 -14.79 4.95 14.76
C VAL A 202 -13.58 5.86 14.98
N GLY A 203 -13.25 6.68 13.97
CA GLY A 203 -12.22 7.71 14.07
C GLY A 203 -10.77 7.21 13.99
N ARG A 204 -10.54 5.91 13.77
CA ARG A 204 -9.21 5.36 13.46
C ARG A 204 -9.26 4.47 12.23
N LEU A 205 -8.28 4.67 11.35
CA LEU A 205 -8.31 4.15 9.99
C LEU A 205 -7.45 2.89 9.83
N ASP A 206 -6.49 2.70 10.72
CA ASP A 206 -5.57 1.58 10.81
C ASP A 206 -6.12 0.39 11.62
N ASN A 207 -7.35 0.50 12.13
CA ASN A 207 -7.79 -0.28 13.28
C ASN A 207 -9.13 -1.00 13.04
N SER A 208 -9.11 -2.06 12.22
CA SER A 208 -10.28 -2.88 11.93
C SER A 208 -9.94 -4.36 12.17
N ALA A 209 -10.85 -5.11 12.78
CA ALA A 209 -10.68 -6.54 13.02
C ALA A 209 -11.99 -7.30 12.74
N VAL A 210 -11.91 -8.58 12.43
CA VAL A 210 -13.11 -9.40 12.19
C VAL A 210 -13.90 -9.66 13.48
N SER A 211 -13.25 -9.65 14.64
CA SER A 211 -13.89 -9.82 15.95
C SER A 211 -14.06 -8.50 16.69
N ALA A 212 -15.22 -8.27 17.32
CA ALA A 212 -15.47 -7.15 18.23
C ALA A 212 -14.46 -7.12 19.40
N THR A 213 -14.16 -8.30 19.96
CA THR A 213 -13.17 -8.45 21.02
C THR A 213 -11.76 -8.19 20.49
N GLY A 214 -11.46 -8.65 19.28
CA GLY A 214 -10.18 -8.36 18.60
C GLY A 214 -9.98 -6.87 18.36
N ALA A 215 -11.01 -6.18 17.86
CA ALA A 215 -10.99 -4.74 17.64
C ALA A 215 -10.76 -3.96 18.96
N LYS A 216 -11.43 -4.35 20.05
CA LYS A 216 -11.22 -3.74 21.37
C LYS A 216 -9.82 -3.99 21.94
N LEU A 217 -9.31 -5.21 21.82
CA LEU A 217 -8.00 -5.61 22.32
C LEU A 217 -6.86 -4.93 21.55
N ALA A 218 -6.93 -4.90 20.23
CA ALA A 218 -5.91 -4.31 19.38
C ALA A 218 -5.77 -2.79 19.58
N PHE A 219 -6.88 -2.09 19.87
CA PHE A 219 -6.92 -0.64 19.62
C PHE A 219 -7.48 0.23 20.76
N LYS A 220 -7.95 -0.37 21.87
CA LYS A 220 -8.34 0.33 23.12
C LYS A 220 -9.33 1.50 22.92
N SER A 221 -10.33 1.35 22.05
CA SER A 221 -11.41 2.33 21.83
C SER A 221 -12.79 1.70 22.12
N ASN A 222 -13.77 2.52 22.51
CA ASN A 222 -15.10 2.07 22.94
C ASN A 222 -16.20 2.19 21.87
N GLU A 223 -15.94 2.85 20.73
CA GLU A 223 -16.92 3.01 19.64
C GLU A 223 -16.56 2.12 18.45
N GLU A 224 -17.37 1.09 18.22
CA GLU A 224 -17.25 0.15 17.12
C GLU A 224 -18.49 0.20 16.21
N ILE A 225 -18.27 0.06 14.90
CA ILE A 225 -19.32 -0.12 13.89
C ILE A 225 -19.12 -1.50 13.28
N ALA A 226 -20.19 -2.30 13.28
CA ALA A 226 -20.26 -3.53 12.52
C ALA A 226 -20.54 -3.19 11.05
N ILE A 227 -19.69 -3.64 10.14
CA ILE A 227 -19.87 -3.53 8.69
C ILE A 227 -19.90 -4.92 8.08
N GLN A 228 -20.75 -5.12 7.08
CA GLN A 228 -20.74 -6.36 6.31
C GLN A 228 -19.78 -6.22 5.15
N VAL A 229 -18.82 -7.13 5.05
CA VAL A 229 -17.83 -7.12 3.99
C VAL A 229 -17.85 -8.45 3.25
N ARG A 230 -17.62 -8.41 1.94
CA ARG A 230 -17.53 -9.63 1.12
C ARG A 230 -16.34 -10.47 1.60
N SER A 231 -16.53 -11.78 1.71
CA SER A 231 -15.46 -12.75 1.96
C SER A 231 -15.21 -13.63 0.75
N ILE A 232 -13.95 -14.01 0.53
CA ILE A 232 -13.54 -14.86 -0.59
C ILE A 232 -12.33 -15.75 -0.25
N PRO A 233 -12.31 -17.03 -0.66
CA PRO A 233 -11.12 -17.87 -0.58
C PRO A 233 -10.03 -17.42 -1.56
N LEU A 234 -8.76 -17.43 -1.12
CA LEU A 234 -7.64 -17.11 -2.02
C LEU A 234 -7.52 -18.14 -3.15
N ASP A 235 -7.84 -19.41 -2.87
CA ASP A 235 -7.85 -20.49 -3.86
C ASP A 235 -8.87 -20.28 -4.99
N ASP A 236 -9.88 -19.43 -4.79
CA ASP A 236 -10.86 -19.08 -5.84
C ASP A 236 -10.36 -17.93 -6.73
N VAL A 237 -9.42 -17.11 -6.22
CA VAL A 237 -8.90 -15.93 -6.93
C VAL A 237 -7.58 -16.23 -7.65
N ILE A 238 -6.75 -17.09 -7.06
CA ILE A 238 -5.38 -17.38 -7.51
C ILE A 238 -5.37 -18.76 -8.19
N PRO A 239 -5.35 -18.82 -9.54
CA PRO A 239 -5.33 -20.08 -10.24
C PRO A 239 -4.01 -20.84 -10.01
N GLU A 240 -4.03 -22.15 -10.20
CA GLU A 240 -2.84 -23.01 -10.07
C GLU A 240 -1.71 -22.64 -11.05
N SER A 241 -2.04 -22.06 -12.20
CA SER A 241 -1.08 -21.62 -13.21
C SER A 241 -0.26 -20.39 -12.82
N GLU A 242 -0.71 -19.62 -11.83
CA GLU A 242 -0.07 -18.37 -11.42
C GLU A 242 0.91 -18.61 -10.27
N THR A 243 2.16 -18.16 -10.44
CA THR A 243 3.19 -18.29 -9.40
C THR A 243 3.02 -17.22 -8.33
N VAL A 244 3.09 -17.61 -7.05
CA VAL A 244 3.08 -16.67 -5.92
C VAL A 244 4.40 -16.83 -5.17
N LEU A 245 5.14 -15.73 -5.04
CA LEU A 245 6.43 -15.71 -4.32
C LEU A 245 6.25 -15.49 -2.82
N LEU A 246 5.30 -14.63 -2.47
CA LEU A 246 5.07 -14.18 -1.11
C LEU A 246 3.56 -14.09 -0.87
N LEU A 247 3.10 -14.69 0.22
CA LEU A 247 1.78 -14.47 0.80
C LEU A 247 2.01 -13.82 2.17
N LYS A 248 1.60 -12.57 2.31
CA LYS A 248 1.56 -11.87 3.60
C LYS A 248 0.11 -11.81 4.09
N ILE A 249 -0.10 -12.11 5.37
CA ILE A 249 -1.42 -12.11 6.01
C ILE A 249 -1.35 -11.32 7.32
N ASP A 250 -2.03 -10.20 7.40
CA ASP A 250 -2.18 -9.43 8.64
C ASP A 250 -3.62 -8.94 8.66
N VAL A 251 -4.49 -9.71 9.32
CA VAL A 251 -5.95 -9.51 9.32
C VAL A 251 -6.49 -9.44 10.74
N GLN A 252 -5.62 -9.16 11.70
CA GLN A 252 -5.96 -8.85 13.09
C GLN A 252 -6.74 -9.98 13.75
N GLY A 253 -6.24 -11.21 13.64
CA GLY A 253 -6.78 -12.41 14.30
C GLY A 253 -7.53 -13.38 13.39
N TRP A 254 -7.78 -13.02 12.13
CA TRP A 254 -8.50 -13.88 11.17
C TRP A 254 -7.58 -14.77 10.32
N GLU A 255 -6.30 -14.87 10.67
CA GLU A 255 -5.24 -15.50 9.88
C GLU A 255 -5.56 -16.97 9.58
N TYR A 256 -6.05 -17.71 10.56
CA TYR A 256 -6.38 -19.13 10.38
C TYR A 256 -7.45 -19.37 9.30
N HIS A 257 -8.44 -18.49 9.20
CA HIS A 257 -9.48 -18.59 8.18
C HIS A 257 -8.95 -18.24 6.79
N VAL A 258 -8.07 -17.24 6.67
CA VAL A 258 -7.38 -16.94 5.40
C VAL A 258 -6.55 -18.16 4.95
N LEU A 259 -5.78 -18.75 5.86
CA LEU A 259 -4.93 -19.91 5.59
C LEU A 259 -5.73 -21.11 5.09
N LYS A 260 -6.89 -21.40 5.71
CA LYS A 260 -7.82 -22.43 5.23
C LYS A 260 -8.35 -22.15 3.82
N GLY A 261 -8.64 -20.89 3.50
CA GLY A 261 -9.05 -20.45 2.17
C GLY A 261 -7.93 -20.43 1.12
N ALA A 262 -6.69 -20.64 1.54
CA ALA A 262 -5.49 -20.70 0.70
C ALA A 262 -4.86 -22.10 0.69
N LYS A 263 -5.62 -23.13 1.08
CA LYS A 263 -5.10 -24.48 1.30
C LYS A 263 -4.45 -25.05 0.04
N LYS A 264 -5.07 -24.92 -1.14
CA LYS A 264 -4.50 -25.43 -2.40
C LYS A 264 -3.21 -24.69 -2.76
N LEU A 265 -3.20 -23.35 -2.62
CA LEU A 265 -2.00 -22.53 -2.82
C LEU A 265 -0.84 -22.98 -1.91
N LEU A 266 -1.11 -23.18 -0.62
CA LEU A 266 -0.11 -23.61 0.37
C LEU A 266 0.30 -25.09 0.19
N SER A 267 -0.59 -25.93 -0.35
CA SER A 267 -0.31 -27.34 -0.62
C SER A 267 0.59 -27.57 -1.85
N ARG A 268 0.86 -26.55 -2.69
CA ARG A 268 1.77 -26.66 -3.85
C ARG A 268 3.16 -27.17 -3.46
N LYS A 269 3.88 -27.82 -4.38
CA LYS A 269 5.25 -28.31 -4.10
C LYS A 269 6.18 -27.15 -3.72
N LYS A 270 7.27 -27.44 -3.00
CA LYS A 270 8.23 -26.44 -2.48
C LYS A 270 8.65 -25.35 -3.48
N SER A 271 8.89 -25.72 -4.73
CA SER A 271 9.34 -24.79 -5.76
C SER A 271 8.28 -23.78 -6.22
N GLU A 272 7.01 -24.00 -5.86
CA GLU A 272 5.85 -23.21 -6.26
C GLU A 272 5.06 -22.64 -5.07
N ALA A 273 5.28 -23.18 -3.86
CA ALA A 273 4.64 -22.68 -2.65
C ALA A 273 5.21 -21.32 -2.25
N PRO A 274 4.37 -20.35 -1.84
CA PRO A 274 4.84 -19.02 -1.48
C PRO A 274 5.65 -19.05 -0.18
N TYR A 275 6.58 -18.11 -0.04
CA TYR A 275 7.03 -17.71 1.29
C TYR A 275 5.83 -17.13 2.06
N LEU A 276 5.64 -17.51 3.31
CA LEU A 276 4.50 -17.06 4.11
C LEU A 276 4.98 -16.13 5.22
N ILE A 277 4.34 -14.97 5.34
CA ILE A 277 4.44 -14.08 6.51
C ILE A 277 3.03 -13.93 7.06
N TYR A 278 2.83 -14.13 8.36
CA TYR A 278 1.55 -13.80 8.99
C TYR A 278 1.71 -13.23 10.39
N GLU A 279 0.78 -12.36 10.82
CA GLU A 279 0.73 -11.89 12.20
C GLU A 279 0.33 -13.03 13.14
N GLU A 280 1.14 -13.32 14.15
CA GLU A 280 0.87 -14.32 15.18
C GLU A 280 0.71 -13.62 16.55
N ASP A 281 -0.43 -12.96 16.75
CA ASP A 281 -0.85 -12.45 18.07
C ASP A 281 -1.92 -13.39 18.66
N GLU A 282 -1.52 -14.16 19.68
CA GLU A 282 -2.39 -15.14 20.34
C GLU A 282 -3.69 -14.53 20.88
N ARG A 283 -3.69 -13.27 21.32
CA ARG A 283 -4.90 -12.62 21.85
C ARG A 283 -5.89 -12.31 20.74
N LEU A 284 -5.40 -11.86 19.59
CA LEU A 284 -6.25 -11.57 18.43
C LEU A 284 -6.81 -12.86 17.81
N LEU A 285 -5.98 -13.91 17.74
CA LEU A 285 -6.39 -15.24 17.29
C LEU A 285 -7.50 -15.81 18.18
N GLN A 286 -7.31 -15.77 19.50
CA GLN A 286 -8.32 -16.25 20.46
C GLN A 286 -9.63 -15.46 20.35
N ALA A 287 -9.55 -14.14 20.14
CA ALA A 287 -10.73 -13.30 19.93
C ALA A 287 -11.52 -13.68 18.67
N SER A 288 -10.87 -14.37 17.72
CA SER A 288 -11.45 -14.86 16.47
C SER A 288 -11.73 -16.37 16.48
N ASN A 289 -11.69 -17.02 17.65
CA ASN A 289 -11.89 -18.46 17.83
C ASN A 289 -10.84 -19.33 17.09
N SER A 290 -9.58 -18.90 17.07
CA SER A 290 -8.44 -19.74 16.69
C SER A 290 -7.27 -19.58 17.65
N SER A 291 -6.14 -20.21 17.35
CA SER A 291 -4.91 -20.12 18.15
C SER A 291 -3.66 -20.24 17.26
N ALA A 292 -2.51 -19.80 17.76
CA ALA A 292 -1.23 -20.01 17.08
C ALA A 292 -0.98 -21.51 16.87
N LYS A 293 -1.34 -22.34 17.85
CA LYS A 293 -1.19 -23.81 17.76
C LYS A 293 -1.93 -24.39 16.55
N GLU A 294 -3.21 -24.03 16.35
CA GLU A 294 -3.99 -24.51 15.21
C GLU A 294 -3.39 -24.08 13.87
N ILE A 295 -2.89 -22.83 13.79
CA ILE A 295 -2.19 -22.34 12.60
C ILE A 295 -0.93 -23.17 12.33
N ARG A 296 -0.10 -23.41 13.35
CA ARG A 296 1.15 -24.20 13.19
C ARG A 296 0.85 -25.64 12.77
N GLU A 297 -0.16 -26.27 13.35
CA GLU A 297 -0.60 -27.63 12.98
C GLU A 297 -1.11 -27.70 11.54
N PHE A 298 -1.93 -26.72 11.13
CA PHE A 298 -2.40 -26.61 9.76
C PHE A 298 -1.25 -26.43 8.77
N LEU A 299 -0.34 -25.49 9.05
CA LEU A 299 0.83 -25.20 8.21
C LEU A 299 1.75 -26.42 8.07
N TYR A 300 1.98 -27.15 9.16
CA TYR A 300 2.71 -28.41 9.14
C TYR A 300 2.03 -29.44 8.22
N GLY A 301 0.70 -29.57 8.32
CA GLY A 301 -0.10 -30.46 7.48
C GLY A 301 -0.05 -30.15 5.99
N VAL A 302 0.22 -28.90 5.60
CA VAL A 302 0.44 -28.49 4.20
C VAL A 302 1.94 -28.37 3.84
N GLY A 303 2.84 -28.81 4.72
CA GLY A 303 4.29 -28.97 4.47
C GLY A 303 5.17 -27.78 4.85
N TYR A 304 4.62 -26.74 5.48
CA TYR A 304 5.39 -25.62 6.03
C TYR A 304 5.96 -26.03 7.40
N THR A 305 7.17 -26.55 7.40
CA THR A 305 7.82 -27.07 8.62
C THR A 305 8.91 -26.15 9.17
N HIS A 306 9.29 -25.10 8.44
CA HIS A 306 10.32 -24.15 8.86
C HIS A 306 9.68 -22.80 9.13
N CYS A 307 9.45 -22.50 10.40
CA CYS A 307 8.87 -21.24 10.82
C CYS A 307 9.72 -20.54 11.88
N THR A 308 9.88 -19.22 11.75
CA THR A 308 10.64 -18.37 12.68
C THR A 308 9.82 -17.14 13.06
N GLN A 309 9.93 -16.68 14.30
CA GLN A 309 9.22 -15.51 14.81
C GLN A 309 10.09 -14.25 14.71
N HIS A 310 9.53 -13.16 14.20
CA HIS A 310 10.15 -11.84 14.04
C HIS A 310 9.19 -10.77 14.60
N GLY A 311 9.32 -10.45 15.88
CA GLY A 311 8.34 -9.61 16.57
C GLY A 311 6.99 -10.32 16.67
N THR A 312 5.92 -9.70 16.19
CA THR A 312 4.58 -10.30 16.08
C THR A 312 4.41 -11.16 14.84
N ASP A 313 5.34 -11.10 13.88
CA ASP A 313 5.19 -11.81 12.61
C ASP A 313 5.87 -13.19 12.64
N ALA A 314 5.17 -14.18 12.10
CA ALA A 314 5.69 -15.51 11.83
C ALA A 314 6.07 -15.64 10.35
N HIS A 315 7.30 -16.09 10.13
CA HIS A 315 7.89 -16.31 8.81
C HIS A 315 8.03 -17.80 8.55
N CYS A 316 7.35 -18.33 7.54
CA CYS A 316 7.27 -19.75 7.27
C CYS A 316 7.65 -20.11 5.84
N THR A 317 8.37 -21.23 5.69
CA THR A 317 8.74 -21.81 4.40
C THR A 317 8.45 -23.31 4.34
N LYS A 318 8.19 -23.78 3.11
CA LYS A 318 7.93 -25.18 2.82
C LYS A 318 9.24 -25.96 2.68
N SER A 319 9.24 -27.21 3.15
CA SER A 319 10.37 -28.14 3.00
C SER A 319 10.45 -28.83 1.66
#